data_AF-A0A2E1W0J7-F1
#
_entry.id   AF-A0A2E1W0J7-F1
#
_cell.length_a   1.000
_cell.length_b   1.000
_cell.length_c   1.000
_cell.angle_alpha   90.00
_cell.angle_beta   90.00
_cell.angle_gamma   90.00
#
_symmetry.space_group_name_H-M   'P 1'
#
loop_
_entity.id
_entity.type
_entity.pdbx_description
1 polymer ?
#
loop_
_entity_poly.entity_id
_entity_poly.type
_entity_poly.pdbx_seq_one_letter_code
_entity_poly.pdbx_strand_id
1 'polypeptide(L)'
;MGVIPGIEFNTFSITARCARTRMLGIAITTSDITVGSRCPYVMPSVGAISTQASTDPTLGPFALRLMEQGYSAKGALQQLDTSDPYIERRQLGIVDRNGNSAARTGAMNNAWAGHVTGRDHVAMGNGLVGEGVVRAMATVFLETAELDLEERLMQALEAGQQAGGEAKDSTPEHSAALLVYGSDAFSRVDLRVDEHPTPVVELRRLLDIFAPKIEYFALRATDPEAAQAAKEAAEKSSR
;
A
#
# COMPACT_ATOMS: atom_id res chain seq x y z
N MET A 1 -22.52 -20.47 -9.29
CA MET A 1 -22.80 -19.20 -8.58
C MET A 1 -21.74 -19.08 -7.51
N GLY A 2 -20.80 -18.16 -7.67
CA GLY A 2 -19.70 -17.98 -6.71
C GLY A 2 -20.27 -17.61 -5.33
N VAL A 3 -19.60 -18.07 -4.28
CA VAL A 3 -19.84 -17.59 -2.93
C VAL A 3 -19.67 -16.07 -2.97
N ILE A 4 -20.71 -15.31 -2.59
CA ILE A 4 -20.55 -13.89 -2.31
C ILE A 4 -19.60 -13.86 -1.11
N PRO A 5 -18.38 -13.33 -1.22
CA PRO A 5 -17.51 -13.17 -0.06
C PRO A 5 -18.33 -12.46 1.02
N GLY A 6 -18.30 -12.96 2.25
CA GLY A 6 -19.04 -12.34 3.34
C GLY A 6 -18.65 -10.87 3.52
N ILE A 7 -19.44 -10.14 4.31
CA ILE A 7 -19.06 -8.80 4.79
C ILE A 7 -18.04 -9.00 5.92
N GLU A 8 -16.87 -9.54 5.58
CA GLU A 8 -15.72 -9.75 6.45
C GLU A 8 -14.53 -9.00 5.85
N PHE A 9 -13.81 -8.26 6.69
CA PHE A 9 -12.76 -7.35 6.24
C PHE A 9 -11.60 -7.43 7.23
N ASN A 10 -10.84 -8.51 7.10
CA ASN A 10 -9.50 -8.57 7.66
C ASN A 10 -8.56 -7.96 6.62
N THR A 11 -7.49 -7.32 7.06
CA THR A 11 -6.64 -6.55 6.16
C THR A 11 -5.25 -6.44 6.74
N PHE A 12 -4.24 -6.55 5.89
CA PHE A 12 -2.90 -6.09 6.22
C PHE A 12 -2.33 -5.26 5.08
N SER A 13 -1.53 -4.26 5.46
CA SER A 13 -0.90 -3.33 4.54
C SER A 13 0.42 -2.81 5.05
N ILE A 14 1.21 -2.30 4.11
CA ILE A 14 2.41 -1.52 4.38
C ILE A 14 2.36 -0.23 3.59
N THR A 15 2.50 0.90 4.29
CA THR A 15 2.62 2.25 3.73
C THR A 15 4.06 2.70 3.92
N ALA A 16 4.74 3.17 2.86
CA ALA A 16 6.15 3.48 2.96
C ALA A 16 6.64 4.58 2.02
N ARG A 17 7.85 5.06 2.32
CA ARG A 17 8.63 6.02 1.53
C ARG A 17 10.00 5.43 1.21
N CYS A 18 10.51 5.65 0.01
CA CYS A 18 11.91 5.37 -0.30
C CYS A 18 12.78 6.62 -0.03
N ALA A 19 13.75 6.53 0.87
CA ALA A 19 14.62 7.68 1.18
C ALA A 19 15.53 8.11 0.03
N ARG A 20 15.92 7.16 -0.83
CA ARG A 20 16.83 7.36 -1.96
C ARG A 20 16.13 8.05 -3.13
N THR A 21 14.92 7.62 -3.46
CA THR A 21 14.17 8.10 -4.64
C THR A 21 13.04 9.07 -4.29
N ARG A 22 12.70 9.23 -3.00
CA ARG A 22 11.54 9.99 -2.50
C ARG A 22 10.17 9.45 -2.92
N MET A 23 10.13 8.28 -3.56
CA MET A 23 8.88 7.62 -3.89
C MET A 23 8.06 7.32 -2.64
N LEU A 24 6.74 7.32 -2.78
CA LEU A 24 5.76 7.00 -1.76
C LEU A 24 4.86 5.89 -2.29
N GLY A 25 4.46 4.96 -1.44
CA GLY A 25 3.60 3.87 -1.89
C GLY A 25 2.99 3.03 -0.79
N ILE A 26 2.05 2.20 -1.20
CA ILE A 26 1.26 1.32 -0.34
C ILE A 26 1.07 -0.02 -1.05
N ALA A 27 1.28 -1.12 -0.31
CA ALA A 27 0.79 -2.45 -0.67
C ALA A 27 -0.23 -2.93 0.37
N ILE A 28 -1.31 -3.55 -0.09
CA ILE A 28 -2.45 -3.93 0.76
C ILE A 28 -3.17 -5.16 0.21
N THR A 29 -3.71 -5.99 1.09
CA THR A 29 -4.64 -7.09 0.74
C THR A 29 -5.72 -7.26 1.80
N THR A 30 -6.86 -7.85 1.42
CA THR A 30 -8.02 -8.07 2.29
C THR A 30 -8.89 -9.23 1.81
N SER A 31 -9.69 -9.80 2.72
CA SER A 31 -10.77 -10.77 2.45
C SER A 31 -11.94 -10.22 1.64
N ASP A 32 -12.14 -8.91 1.59
CA ASP A 32 -13.17 -8.28 0.74
C ASP A 32 -12.62 -7.96 -0.66
N ILE A 33 -13.48 -7.54 -1.58
CA ILE A 33 -13.09 -7.17 -2.95
C ILE A 33 -12.67 -5.70 -3.05
N THR A 34 -11.99 -5.31 -4.13
CA THR A 34 -11.77 -3.89 -4.50
C THR A 34 -11.01 -3.01 -3.49
N VAL A 35 -10.10 -3.59 -2.70
CA VAL A 35 -9.37 -2.83 -1.65
C VAL A 35 -8.58 -1.63 -2.19
N GLY A 36 -8.05 -1.75 -3.41
CA GLY A 36 -7.25 -0.71 -4.06
C GLY A 36 -8.00 0.61 -4.28
N SER A 37 -9.33 0.59 -4.43
CA SER A 37 -10.13 1.82 -4.57
C SER A 37 -10.46 2.53 -3.27
N ARG A 38 -10.37 1.83 -2.13
CA ARG A 38 -11.01 2.28 -0.88
C ARG A 38 -10.01 2.70 0.19
N CYS A 39 -8.87 2.02 0.24
CA CYS A 39 -7.96 2.11 1.38
C CYS A 39 -6.67 2.89 1.11
N PRO A 40 -5.94 2.68 0.00
CA PRO A 40 -4.65 3.32 -0.22
C PRO A 40 -4.79 4.70 -0.88
N TYR A 41 -4.11 5.70 -0.32
CA TYR A 41 -4.02 7.05 -0.88
C TYR A 41 -2.58 7.55 -0.84
N VAL A 42 -2.10 8.07 -1.97
CA VAL A 42 -0.75 8.61 -2.09
C VAL A 42 -0.83 9.95 -2.82
N MET A 43 -0.10 10.94 -2.31
CA MET A 43 0.12 12.22 -2.99
C MET A 43 1.63 12.41 -3.20
N PRO A 44 2.07 12.53 -4.47
CA PRO A 44 3.48 12.78 -4.82
C PRO A 44 4.08 13.90 -3.99
N SER A 45 5.30 13.70 -3.49
CA SER A 45 6.04 14.71 -2.71
C SER A 45 5.36 15.22 -1.43
N VAL A 46 4.26 14.61 -0.99
CA VAL A 46 3.49 15.02 0.20
C VAL A 46 3.43 13.91 1.25
N GLY A 47 2.89 12.75 0.90
CA GLY A 47 2.77 11.63 1.82
C GLY A 47 1.88 10.50 1.30
N ALA A 48 1.75 9.46 2.10
CA ALA A 48 0.92 8.29 1.85
C ALA A 48 0.12 7.93 3.11
N ILE A 49 -1.10 7.45 2.93
CA ILE A 49 -1.97 6.96 3.99
C ILE A 49 -2.78 5.76 3.52
N SER A 50 -2.81 4.72 4.35
CA SER A 50 -3.79 3.63 4.24
C SER A 50 -4.87 3.81 5.31
N THR A 51 -6.13 3.65 4.92
CA THR A 51 -7.31 3.70 5.79
C THR A 51 -8.08 2.38 5.68
N GLN A 52 -8.06 1.55 6.72
CA GLN A 52 -8.59 0.18 6.68
C GLN A 52 -9.42 -0.17 7.92
N ALA A 53 -9.79 -1.46 8.07
CA ALA A 53 -10.85 -1.96 8.94
C ALA A 53 -12.23 -1.42 8.48
N SER A 54 -13.01 -0.76 9.35
CA SER A 54 -14.18 -0.01 8.89
C SER A 54 -13.70 1.26 8.18
N THR A 55 -13.21 1.16 6.94
CA THR A 55 -12.62 2.31 6.23
C THR A 55 -13.64 3.43 5.98
N ASP A 56 -13.15 4.67 6.00
CA ASP A 56 -13.85 5.84 5.45
C ASP A 56 -12.94 6.45 4.36
N PRO A 57 -13.29 6.25 3.08
CA PRO A 57 -12.53 6.75 1.93
C PRO A 57 -12.27 8.26 1.93
N THR A 58 -13.00 9.05 2.73
CA THR A 58 -12.79 10.51 2.83
C THR A 58 -11.60 10.89 3.69
N LEU A 59 -11.15 10.01 4.60
CA LEU A 59 -10.04 10.27 5.54
C LEU A 59 -8.70 10.33 4.82
N GLY A 60 -8.49 9.52 3.78
CA GLY A 60 -7.27 9.50 2.99
C GLY A 60 -6.97 10.86 2.34
N PRO A 61 -7.86 11.37 1.46
CA PRO A 61 -7.73 12.71 0.88
C PRO A 61 -7.63 13.82 1.92
N PHE A 62 -8.34 13.71 3.05
CA PHE A 62 -8.25 14.71 4.12
C PHE A 62 -6.85 14.75 4.76
N ALA A 63 -6.28 13.60 5.10
CA ALA A 63 -4.94 13.51 5.66
C ALA A 63 -3.85 14.01 4.70
N LEU A 64 -3.99 13.69 3.41
CA LEU A 64 -3.07 14.18 2.37
C LEU A 64 -3.12 15.70 2.27
N ARG A 65 -4.31 16.32 2.30
CA ARG A 65 -4.44 17.80 2.34
C ARG A 65 -3.79 18.43 3.58
N LEU A 66 -3.90 17.79 4.75
CA LEU A 66 -3.22 18.27 5.96
C LEU A 66 -1.69 18.22 5.78
N MET A 67 -1.15 17.12 5.25
CA MET A 67 0.30 17.00 4.99
C MET A 67 0.79 17.96 3.91
N GLU A 68 -0.05 18.26 2.91
CA GLU A 68 0.21 19.27 1.89
C GLU A 68 0.35 20.66 2.53
N GLN A 69 -0.51 20.98 3.50
CA GLN A 69 -0.48 22.21 4.31
C GLN A 69 0.66 22.26 5.35
N GLY A 70 1.51 21.23 5.41
CA GLY A 70 2.71 21.22 6.24
C GLY A 70 2.59 20.47 7.57
N TYR A 71 1.47 19.78 7.83
CA TYR A 71 1.38 18.88 8.98
C TYR A 71 2.31 17.67 8.78
N SER A 72 2.92 17.20 9.87
CA SER A 72 3.63 15.91 9.87
C SER A 72 2.64 14.75 9.84
N ALA A 73 3.11 13.53 9.57
CA ALA A 73 2.28 12.32 9.66
C ALA A 73 1.53 12.22 11.00
N LYS A 74 2.22 12.52 12.11
CA LYS A 74 1.62 12.56 13.46
C LYS A 74 0.58 13.68 13.62
N GLY A 75 0.87 14.86 13.09
CA GLY A 75 -0.05 15.99 13.13
C GLY A 75 -1.33 15.71 12.35
N ALA A 76 -1.22 15.13 11.16
CA ALA A 76 -2.36 14.70 10.35
C ALA A 76 -3.19 13.63 11.08
N LEU A 77 -2.54 12.60 11.66
CA LEU A 77 -3.22 11.57 12.43
C LEU A 77 -4.00 12.13 13.61
N GLN A 78 -3.43 13.12 14.32
CA GLN A 78 -4.10 13.76 15.44
C GLN A 78 -5.37 14.51 15.00
N GLN A 79 -5.36 15.17 13.85
CA GLN A 79 -6.57 15.82 13.32
C GLN A 79 -7.65 14.79 12.98
N LEU A 80 -7.27 13.68 12.31
CA LEU A 80 -8.21 12.59 12.01
C LEU A 80 -8.85 12.05 13.30
N ASP A 81 -8.03 11.74 14.31
CA ASP A 81 -8.47 11.23 15.61
C ASP A 81 -9.49 12.15 16.29
N THR A 82 -9.24 13.46 16.28
CA THR A 82 -10.17 14.42 16.87
C THR A 82 -11.45 14.65 16.07
N SER A 83 -11.44 14.34 14.77
CA SER A 83 -12.53 14.70 13.85
C SER A 83 -13.49 13.54 13.53
N ASP A 84 -13.04 12.29 13.66
CA ASP A 84 -13.84 11.11 13.34
C ASP A 84 -14.47 10.50 14.60
N PRO A 85 -15.80 10.61 14.82
CA PRO A 85 -16.47 10.00 15.97
C PRO A 85 -16.41 8.47 15.95
N TYR A 86 -16.01 7.84 14.83
CA TYR A 86 -15.86 6.40 14.68
C TYR A 86 -14.41 5.95 14.66
N ILE A 87 -13.47 6.78 15.14
CA ILE A 87 -12.02 6.49 15.08
C ILE A 87 -11.65 5.11 15.64
N GLU A 88 -12.34 4.62 16.65
CA GLU A 88 -12.11 3.29 17.25
C GLU A 88 -12.45 2.11 16.33
N ARG A 89 -13.21 2.35 15.25
CA ARG A 89 -13.49 1.38 14.19
C ARG A 89 -12.50 1.45 13.03
N ARG A 90 -11.63 2.46 13.00
CA ARG A 90 -10.66 2.69 11.92
C ARG A 90 -9.31 2.07 12.27
N GLN A 91 -8.54 1.78 11.23
CA GLN A 91 -7.11 1.57 11.34
C GLN A 91 -6.41 2.45 10.30
N LEU A 92 -5.45 3.26 10.76
CA LEU A 92 -4.83 4.32 9.98
C LEU A 92 -3.31 4.20 10.04
N GLY A 93 -2.63 4.30 8.89
CA GLY A 93 -1.18 4.28 8.80
C GLY A 93 -0.70 5.34 7.81
N ILE A 94 0.16 6.26 8.27
CA ILE A 94 0.55 7.47 7.55
C ILE A 94 2.08 7.56 7.49
N VAL A 95 2.63 7.90 6.32
CA VAL A 95 4.03 8.27 6.12
C VAL A 95 4.10 9.60 5.36
N ASP A 96 4.82 10.58 5.91
CA ASP A 96 5.01 11.89 5.26
C ASP A 96 6.25 11.94 4.34
N ARG A 97 6.36 13.00 3.51
CA ARG A 97 7.48 13.24 2.59
C ARG A 97 8.87 13.26 3.26
N ASN A 98 8.94 13.48 4.57
CA ASN A 98 10.17 13.58 5.35
C ASN A 98 10.55 12.26 6.01
N GLY A 99 9.72 11.23 5.86
CA GLY A 99 9.94 9.91 6.44
C GLY A 99 9.48 9.77 7.89
N ASN A 100 8.71 10.75 8.41
CA ASN A 100 8.02 10.54 9.67
C ASN A 100 6.77 9.70 9.42
N SER A 101 6.46 8.87 10.39
CA SER A 101 5.36 7.91 10.31
C SER A 101 4.52 7.97 11.57
N ALA A 102 3.23 7.64 11.41
CA ALA A 102 2.28 7.58 12.51
C ALA A 102 1.19 6.56 12.17
N ALA A 103 0.71 5.85 13.20
CA ALA A 103 -0.35 4.87 13.02
C ALA A 103 -1.30 4.86 14.22
N ARG A 104 -2.53 4.42 13.97
CA ARG A 104 -3.55 4.15 14.99
C ARG A 104 -4.28 2.86 14.65
N THR A 105 -4.44 2.00 15.64
CA THR A 105 -5.35 0.86 15.61
C THR A 105 -6.47 1.14 16.59
N GLY A 106 -7.71 1.22 16.12
CA GLY A 106 -8.87 1.43 16.98
C GLY A 106 -9.20 0.17 17.79
N ALA A 107 -9.71 0.36 19.01
CA ALA A 107 -10.00 -0.72 19.95
C ALA A 107 -11.13 -1.67 19.48
N MET A 108 -11.91 -1.29 18.44
CA MET A 108 -12.98 -2.10 17.86
C MET A 108 -12.55 -2.84 16.59
N ASN A 109 -11.26 -2.85 16.23
CA ASN A 109 -10.76 -3.64 15.10
C ASN A 109 -10.68 -5.13 15.47
N ASN A 110 -10.89 -6.01 14.48
CA ASN A 110 -10.87 -7.46 14.67
C ASN A 110 -9.50 -7.93 15.19
N ALA A 111 -9.48 -8.70 16.28
CA ALA A 111 -8.24 -9.25 16.82
C ALA A 111 -7.70 -10.40 15.93
N TRP A 112 -6.39 -10.57 15.77
CA TRP A 112 -5.33 -9.67 16.23
C TRP A 112 -5.29 -8.40 15.37
N ALA A 113 -5.15 -7.23 16.02
CA ALA A 113 -4.97 -5.95 15.34
C ALA A 113 -3.84 -5.14 15.96
N GLY A 114 -3.02 -4.52 15.12
CA GLY A 114 -1.86 -3.75 15.56
C GLY A 114 -1.05 -3.21 14.40
N HIS A 115 0.08 -2.58 14.73
CA HIS A 115 0.97 -1.96 13.76
C HIS A 115 2.42 -1.91 14.26
N VAL A 116 3.35 -1.83 13.32
CA VAL A 116 4.76 -1.50 13.52
C VAL A 116 5.03 -0.20 12.77
N THR A 117 5.54 0.79 13.47
CA THR A 117 5.89 2.10 12.92
C THR A 117 7.40 2.29 13.02
N GLY A 118 8.02 2.76 11.95
CA GLY A 118 9.43 3.12 11.93
C GLY A 118 9.70 4.22 10.92
N ARG A 119 10.95 4.69 10.85
CA ARG A 119 11.36 5.66 9.83
C ARG A 119 10.93 5.13 8.45
N ASP A 120 10.26 5.98 7.68
CA ASP A 120 9.84 5.69 6.31
C ASP A 120 8.79 4.58 6.12
N HIS A 121 8.21 4.00 7.18
CA HIS A 121 7.20 2.95 7.00
C HIS A 121 6.20 2.80 8.16
N VAL A 122 5.02 2.28 7.82
CA VAL A 122 4.03 1.72 8.72
C VAL A 122 3.57 0.39 8.15
N ALA A 123 3.76 -0.69 8.88
CA ALA A 123 3.16 -2.00 8.60
C ALA A 123 2.02 -2.24 9.61
N MET A 124 0.83 -2.63 9.16
CA MET A 124 -0.32 -2.78 10.04
C MET A 124 -1.30 -3.81 9.54
N GLY A 125 -2.17 -4.28 10.44
CA GLY A 125 -3.31 -5.08 10.06
C GLY A 125 -4.28 -5.38 11.19
N ASN A 126 -5.41 -5.97 10.81
CA ASN A 126 -6.51 -6.37 11.67
C ASN A 126 -7.08 -7.69 11.17
N GLY A 127 -7.61 -8.49 12.09
CA GLY A 127 -8.06 -9.86 11.83
C GLY A 127 -6.94 -10.80 11.42
N LEU A 128 -5.72 -10.57 11.93
CA LEU A 128 -4.55 -11.37 11.58
C LEU A 128 -4.38 -12.57 12.51
N VAL A 129 -3.61 -13.57 12.06
CA VAL A 129 -3.17 -14.68 12.92
C VAL A 129 -2.35 -14.22 14.13
N GLY A 130 -1.72 -13.05 14.04
CA GLY A 130 -0.94 -12.46 15.14
C GLY A 130 0.05 -11.38 14.69
N GLU A 131 0.77 -10.84 15.66
CA GLU A 131 1.77 -9.77 15.46
C GLU A 131 2.91 -10.13 14.50
N GLY A 132 3.22 -11.44 14.37
CA GLY A 132 4.26 -11.93 13.47
C GLY A 132 4.08 -11.46 12.03
N VAL A 133 2.83 -11.28 11.58
CA VAL A 133 2.50 -10.80 10.22
C VAL A 133 3.03 -9.39 9.99
N VAL A 134 2.67 -8.43 10.85
CA VAL A 134 3.11 -7.03 10.68
C VAL A 134 4.62 -6.87 10.89
N ARG A 135 5.22 -7.68 11.76
CA ARG A 135 6.67 -7.70 11.98
C ARG A 135 7.41 -8.23 10.75
N ALA A 136 6.92 -9.29 10.13
CA ALA A 136 7.52 -9.84 8.90
C ALA A 136 7.52 -8.80 7.77
N MET A 137 6.38 -8.11 7.54
CA MET A 137 6.30 -7.03 6.56
C MET A 137 7.33 -5.92 6.81
N ALA A 138 7.43 -5.45 8.06
CA ALA A 138 8.37 -4.39 8.43
C ALA A 138 9.83 -4.83 8.27
N THR A 139 10.18 -6.04 8.70
CA THR A 139 11.53 -6.60 8.56
C THR A 139 11.95 -6.68 7.10
N VAL A 140 11.14 -7.31 6.24
CA VAL A 140 11.48 -7.46 4.82
C VAL A 140 11.59 -6.11 4.11
N PHE A 141 10.73 -5.14 4.44
CA PHE A 141 10.84 -3.79 3.88
C PHE A 141 12.17 -3.09 4.23
N LEU A 142 12.70 -3.35 5.44
CA LEU A 142 13.98 -2.79 5.90
C LEU A 142 15.19 -3.50 5.29
N GLU A 143 15.09 -4.81 5.07
CA GLU A 143 16.18 -5.65 4.53
C GLU A 143 16.38 -5.49 3.02
N THR A 144 15.42 -4.90 2.31
CA THR A 144 15.40 -4.77 0.84
C THR A 144 15.68 -3.33 0.37
N ALA A 145 16.40 -2.53 1.16
CA ALA A 145 16.54 -1.09 0.96
C ALA A 145 17.19 -0.67 -0.38
N GLU A 146 17.93 -1.58 -1.01
CA GLU A 146 18.57 -1.42 -2.32
C GLU A 146 17.58 -1.49 -3.49
N LEU A 147 16.45 -2.19 -3.35
CA LEU A 147 15.45 -2.38 -4.40
C LEU A 147 14.59 -1.12 -4.59
N ASP A 148 13.86 -1.08 -5.71
CA ASP A 148 12.86 -0.03 -5.96
C ASP A 148 11.62 -0.21 -5.08
N LEU A 149 10.89 0.88 -4.85
CA LEU A 149 9.87 0.91 -3.80
C LEU A 149 8.73 -0.09 -4.06
N GLU A 150 8.30 -0.21 -5.32
CA GLU A 150 7.30 -1.18 -5.77
C GLU A 150 7.68 -2.61 -5.41
N GLU A 151 8.94 -2.99 -5.59
CA GLU A 151 9.44 -4.34 -5.29
C GLU A 151 9.50 -4.57 -3.77
N ARG A 152 9.98 -3.59 -3.01
CA ARG A 152 10.06 -3.66 -1.55
C ARG A 152 8.67 -3.81 -0.90
N LEU A 153 7.70 -3.05 -1.40
CA LEU A 153 6.32 -3.12 -0.94
C LEU A 153 5.67 -4.48 -1.28
N MET A 154 5.94 -5.01 -2.48
CA MET A 154 5.46 -6.32 -2.89
C MET A 154 6.05 -7.45 -2.03
N GLN A 155 7.37 -7.46 -1.82
CA GLN A 155 8.04 -8.45 -0.97
C GLN A 155 7.58 -8.36 0.50
N ALA A 156 7.35 -7.15 1.01
CA ALA A 156 6.80 -6.98 2.34
C ALA A 156 5.39 -7.57 2.44
N LEU A 157 4.50 -7.32 1.47
CA LEU A 157 3.15 -7.89 1.45
C LEU A 157 3.20 -9.44 1.40
N GLU A 158 4.08 -10.00 0.57
CA GLU A 158 4.32 -11.45 0.48
C GLU A 158 4.81 -12.02 1.82
N ALA A 159 5.71 -11.33 2.51
CA ALA A 159 6.19 -11.74 3.84
C ALA A 159 5.07 -11.75 4.89
N GLY A 160 4.13 -10.80 4.82
CA GLY A 160 2.93 -10.80 5.64
C GLY A 160 2.07 -12.04 5.40
N GLN A 161 1.82 -12.38 4.13
CA GLN A 161 1.06 -13.58 3.76
C GLN A 161 1.79 -14.87 4.21
N GLN A 162 3.10 -14.97 4.02
CA GLN A 162 3.92 -16.12 4.42
C GLN A 162 3.97 -16.30 5.95
N ALA A 163 3.91 -15.21 6.71
CA ALA A 163 3.80 -15.23 8.17
C ALA A 163 2.42 -15.67 8.68
N GLY A 164 1.48 -15.97 7.77
CA GLY A 164 0.18 -16.55 8.04
C GLY A 164 -1.01 -15.65 7.69
N GLY A 165 -0.78 -14.37 7.37
CA GLY A 165 -1.82 -13.45 6.90
C GLY A 165 -3.01 -13.30 7.84
N GLU A 166 -4.21 -13.40 7.26
CA GLU A 166 -5.48 -13.34 7.98
C GLU A 166 -5.74 -14.61 8.82
N ALA A 167 -6.55 -14.48 9.88
CA ALA A 167 -6.86 -15.59 10.78
C ALA A 167 -7.44 -16.80 10.03
N LYS A 168 -7.08 -18.03 10.44
CA LYS A 168 -7.44 -19.26 9.69
C LYS A 168 -8.94 -19.55 9.62
N ASP A 169 -9.72 -18.96 10.51
CA ASP A 169 -11.17 -19.04 10.58
C ASP A 169 -11.87 -17.92 9.79
N SER A 170 -11.14 -17.05 9.11
CA SER A 170 -11.68 -16.00 8.25
C SER A 170 -11.91 -16.44 6.81
N THR A 171 -12.70 -15.63 6.10
CA THR A 171 -12.72 -15.61 4.64
C THR A 171 -11.28 -15.41 4.12
N PRO A 172 -10.81 -16.18 3.12
CA PRO A 172 -9.50 -15.97 2.50
C PRO A 172 -9.36 -14.59 1.87
N GLU A 173 -8.13 -14.15 1.61
CA GLU A 173 -7.91 -12.90 0.88
C GLU A 173 -8.51 -12.95 -0.54
N HIS A 174 -9.27 -11.93 -0.95
CA HIS A 174 -9.88 -11.83 -2.27
C HIS A 174 -9.36 -10.67 -3.11
N SER A 175 -8.80 -9.62 -2.52
CA SER A 175 -8.25 -8.50 -3.28
C SER A 175 -6.93 -7.99 -2.75
N ALA A 176 -6.13 -7.40 -3.65
CA ALA A 176 -4.85 -6.80 -3.33
C ALA A 176 -4.54 -5.62 -4.25
N ALA A 177 -3.72 -4.69 -3.78
CA ALA A 177 -3.29 -3.53 -4.57
C ALA A 177 -1.87 -3.10 -4.23
N LEU A 178 -1.19 -2.54 -5.23
CA LEU A 178 0.11 -1.89 -5.12
C LEU A 178 0.02 -0.52 -5.80
N LEU A 179 0.16 0.54 -5.00
CA LEU A 179 0.09 1.93 -5.45
C LEU A 179 1.40 2.63 -5.12
N VAL A 180 2.11 3.13 -6.12
CA VAL A 180 3.39 3.84 -5.97
C VAL A 180 3.39 5.09 -6.83
N TYR A 181 3.83 6.20 -6.24
CA TYR A 181 4.07 7.46 -6.93
C TYR A 181 5.54 7.87 -6.82
N GLY A 182 6.04 8.39 -7.94
CA GLY A 182 7.27 9.17 -8.01
C GLY A 182 7.01 10.65 -7.78
N SER A 183 7.67 11.49 -8.58
CA SER A 183 7.46 12.95 -8.57
C SER A 183 6.31 13.40 -9.47
N ASP A 184 5.89 12.58 -10.42
CA ASP A 184 4.86 12.93 -11.40
C ASP A 184 3.46 12.98 -10.77
N ALA A 185 2.55 13.70 -11.44
CA ALA A 185 1.15 13.80 -11.04
C ALA A 185 0.33 12.51 -11.28
N PHE A 186 0.91 11.55 -12.01
CA PHE A 186 0.34 10.22 -12.25
C PHE A 186 1.14 9.14 -11.53
N SER A 187 0.50 8.00 -11.29
CA SER A 187 1.11 6.87 -10.58
C SER A 187 2.26 6.27 -11.38
N ARG A 188 3.38 5.96 -10.70
CA ARG A 188 4.45 5.11 -11.24
C ARG A 188 3.94 3.67 -11.40
N VAL A 189 3.24 3.17 -10.38
CA VAL A 189 2.59 1.86 -10.35
C VAL A 189 1.19 2.03 -9.74
N ASP A 190 0.16 1.53 -10.42
CA ASP A 190 -1.19 1.36 -9.87
C ASP A 190 -1.72 0.03 -10.38
N LEU A 191 -1.48 -1.02 -9.59
CA LEU A 191 -1.87 -2.39 -9.90
C LEU A 191 -2.93 -2.85 -8.90
N ARG A 192 -4.00 -3.43 -9.43
CA ARG A 192 -5.16 -3.85 -8.65
C ARG A 192 -5.60 -5.24 -9.06
N VAL A 193 -5.74 -6.10 -8.07
CA VAL A 193 -6.45 -7.37 -8.15
C VAL A 193 -7.71 -7.19 -7.34
N ASP A 194 -8.80 -6.83 -8.02
CA ASP A 194 -10.04 -6.45 -7.35
C ASP A 194 -10.85 -7.67 -6.86
N GLU A 195 -10.66 -8.85 -7.47
CA GLU A 195 -11.15 -10.15 -7.00
C GLU A 195 -10.28 -11.27 -7.60
N HIS A 196 -9.70 -12.13 -6.76
CA HIS A 196 -8.98 -13.34 -7.16
C HIS A 196 -8.82 -14.28 -5.95
N PRO A 197 -8.83 -15.62 -6.10
CA PRO A 197 -8.64 -16.57 -4.99
C PRO A 197 -7.23 -16.55 -4.38
N THR A 198 -6.26 -15.95 -5.06
CA THR A 198 -4.87 -15.78 -4.59
C THR A 198 -4.37 -14.37 -4.97
N PRO A 199 -4.90 -13.30 -4.35
CA PRO A 199 -4.75 -11.95 -4.89
C PRO A 199 -3.32 -11.42 -4.78
N VAL A 200 -2.56 -11.80 -3.75
CA VAL A 200 -1.15 -11.40 -3.58
C VAL A 200 -0.26 -12.02 -4.67
N VAL A 201 -0.46 -13.31 -4.98
CA VAL A 201 0.26 -14.01 -6.06
C VAL A 201 -0.06 -13.38 -7.42
N GLU A 202 -1.33 -13.05 -7.65
CA GLU A 202 -1.74 -12.39 -8.88
C GLU A 202 -1.18 -10.97 -8.98
N LEU A 203 -1.10 -10.23 -7.86
CA LEU A 203 -0.50 -8.90 -7.80
C LEU A 203 1.00 -8.94 -8.14
N ARG A 204 1.74 -9.93 -7.63
CA ARG A 204 3.14 -10.21 -8.02
C ARG A 204 3.26 -10.43 -9.52
N ARG A 205 2.43 -11.31 -10.10
CA ARG A 205 2.42 -11.58 -11.55
C ARG A 205 2.20 -10.30 -12.37
N LEU A 206 1.29 -9.43 -11.93
CA LEU A 206 1.06 -8.13 -12.58
C LEU A 206 2.28 -7.21 -12.46
N LEU A 207 2.93 -7.17 -11.29
CA LEU A 207 4.16 -6.39 -11.11
C LEU A 207 5.29 -6.89 -12.01
N ASP A 208 5.51 -8.20 -12.11
CA ASP A 208 6.56 -8.78 -12.98
C ASP A 208 6.34 -8.41 -14.46
N ILE A 209 5.08 -8.32 -14.90
CA ILE A 209 4.72 -7.91 -16.27
C ILE A 209 4.91 -6.40 -16.48
N PHE A 210 4.66 -5.60 -15.44
CA PHE A 210 4.65 -4.15 -15.54
C PHE A 210 6.01 -3.51 -15.25
N ALA A 211 6.81 -4.07 -14.35
CA ALA A 211 8.09 -3.52 -13.91
C ALA A 211 9.04 -3.17 -15.07
N PRO A 212 9.24 -4.03 -16.10
CA PRO A 212 10.07 -3.69 -17.25
C PRO A 212 9.52 -2.56 -18.12
N LYS A 213 8.25 -2.18 -17.93
CA LYS A 213 7.54 -1.17 -18.73
C LYS A 213 7.40 0.18 -18.01
N ILE A 214 7.75 0.25 -16.73
CA ILE A 214 7.56 1.46 -15.91
C ILE A 214 8.27 2.66 -16.55
N GLU A 215 9.56 2.54 -16.85
CA GLU A 215 10.34 3.64 -17.43
C GLU A 215 9.85 4.05 -18.83
N TYR A 216 9.40 3.07 -19.62
CA TYR A 216 8.78 3.36 -20.92
C TYR A 216 7.51 4.21 -20.77
N PHE A 217 6.61 3.84 -19.85
CA PHE A 217 5.37 4.59 -19.66
C PHE A 217 5.58 5.96 -19.03
N ALA A 218 6.55 6.09 -18.12
CA ALA A 218 6.96 7.36 -17.56
C ALA A 218 7.48 8.30 -18.67
N LEU A 219 8.44 7.83 -19.47
CA LEU A 219 9.00 8.61 -20.58
C LEU A 219 7.93 8.97 -21.61
N ARG A 220 7.04 8.04 -21.96
CA ARG A 220 5.98 8.26 -22.96
C ARG A 220 5.04 9.40 -22.59
N ALA A 221 4.84 9.66 -21.29
CA ALA A 221 3.98 10.75 -20.84
C ALA A 221 4.56 12.13 -21.19
N THR A 222 5.88 12.27 -21.22
CA THR A 222 6.58 13.53 -21.51
C THR A 222 7.15 13.60 -22.92
N ASP A 223 7.60 12.48 -23.47
CA ASP A 223 8.24 12.35 -24.78
C ASP A 223 7.88 10.98 -25.42
N PRO A 224 6.77 10.92 -26.18
CA PRO A 224 6.33 9.69 -26.82
C PRO A 224 7.26 9.21 -27.95
N GLU A 225 8.01 10.11 -28.60
CA GLU A 225 8.95 9.74 -29.66
C GLU A 225 10.18 9.04 -29.07
N ALA A 226 10.77 9.60 -28.00
CA ALA A 226 11.89 8.98 -27.31
C ALA A 226 11.51 7.63 -26.70
N ALA A 227 10.30 7.50 -26.13
CA ALA A 227 9.80 6.22 -25.62
C ALA A 227 9.72 5.16 -26.73
N GLN A 228 9.19 5.52 -27.90
CA GLN A 228 9.11 4.59 -29.04
C GLN A 228 10.49 4.18 -29.55
N ALA A 229 11.44 5.12 -29.66
CA ALA A 229 12.81 4.83 -30.03
C ALA A 229 13.50 3.88 -29.03
N ALA A 230 13.29 4.10 -27.72
CA ALA A 230 13.84 3.24 -26.66
C ALA A 230 13.27 1.80 -26.72
N LYS A 231 11.97 1.66 -26.97
CA LYS A 231 11.33 0.36 -27.17
C LYS A 231 11.95 -0.40 -28.35
N GLU A 232 12.08 0.25 -29.50
CA GLU A 232 12.65 -0.37 -30.70
C GLU A 232 14.12 -0.77 -30.50
N ALA A 233 14.89 0.02 -29.75
CA ALA A 233 16.27 -0.34 -29.39
C ALA A 233 16.32 -1.60 -28.52
N ALA A 234 15.46 -1.71 -27.50
CA ALA A 234 15.38 -2.89 -26.62
C ALA A 234 15.00 -4.18 -27.37
N GLU A 235 14.05 -4.08 -28.31
CA GLU A 235 13.63 -5.21 -29.16
C GLU A 235 14.76 -5.69 -30.08
N LYS A 236 15.64 -4.79 -30.54
CA LYS A 236 16.82 -5.15 -31.34
C LYS A 236 17.92 -5.82 -30.51
N SER A 237 18.11 -5.41 -29.26
CA SER A 237 19.11 -6.00 -28.35
C SER A 237 18.74 -7.38 -27.81
N SER A 238 17.47 -7.78 -27.95
CA SER A 238 16.95 -9.10 -27.51
C SER A 238 16.90 -10.13 -28.63
N ARG A 239 17.39 -9.80 -29.83
CA ARG A 239 17.52 -10.70 -30.99
C ARG A 239 18.98 -11.06 -31.22
#